data_AF-S5TI33-F1
#
_entry.id   AF-S5TI33-F1
#
_cell.length_a   1.000
_cell.length_b   1.000
_cell.length_c   1.000
_cell.angle_alpha   90.00
_cell.angle_beta   90.00
_cell.angle_gamma   90.00
#
_symmetry.space_group_name_H-M   'P 1'
#
loop_
_entity.id
_entity.type
_entity.pdbx_description
1 polymer ?
#
loop_
_entity_poly.entity_id
_entity_poly.type
_entity_poly.pdbx_seq_one_letter_code
_entity_poly.pdbx_strand_id
1 'polypeptide(L)' 'MAAMKPRGVNGPMEAVVENRKIVMRIPSDGGGRLVVELSQEEASELGGLLLEAAGE' A
#
# COMPACT_ATOMS: atom_id res chain seq x y z
N MET A 1 14.16 29.59 -10.39
CA MET A 1 13.04 28.64 -10.42
C MET A 1 13.42 27.42 -9.62
N ALA A 2 12.67 27.06 -8.58
CA ALA A 2 12.91 25.81 -7.87
C ALA A 2 12.37 24.66 -8.72
N ALA A 3 13.27 23.83 -9.25
CA ALA A 3 12.88 22.55 -9.85
C ALA A 3 12.39 21.66 -8.71
N MET A 4 11.08 21.63 -8.48
CA MET A 4 10.51 20.59 -7.63
C MET A 4 10.79 19.24 -8.31
N LYS A 5 11.56 18.39 -7.63
CA LYS A 5 11.75 16.99 -8.02
C LYS A 5 10.37 16.41 -8.38
N PRO A 6 10.19 15.68 -9.49
CA PRO A 6 8.93 15.01 -9.75
C PRO A 6 8.64 14.15 -8.52
N ARG A 7 7.60 14.49 -7.75
CA ARG A 7 7.14 13.64 -6.67
C ARG A 7 6.56 12.43 -7.39
N GLY A 8 7.37 11.42 -7.66
CA GLY A 8 6.94 10.19 -8.30
C GLY A 8 5.98 9.46 -7.38
N VAL A 9 4.70 9.82 -7.42
CA VAL A 9 3.63 9.25 -6.57
C VAL A 9 2.69 8.33 -7.35
N ASN A 10 2.98 8.05 -8.63
CA ASN A 10 2.16 7.23 -9.53
C ASN A 10 2.62 5.75 -9.66
N GLY A 11 3.34 5.21 -8.67
CA GLY A 11 3.67 3.76 -8.67
C GLY A 11 2.43 2.92 -8.33
N PRO A 12 2.31 1.67 -8.83
CA PRO A 12 1.19 0.79 -8.49
C PRO A 12 1.13 0.51 -6.99
N MET A 13 0.03 -0.07 -6.50
CA MET A 13 -0.03 -0.58 -5.12
C MET A 13 1.08 -1.61 -4.88
N GLU A 14 1.68 -1.58 -3.68
CA GLU A 14 2.80 -2.44 -3.32
C GLU A 14 2.57 -3.05 -1.93
N ALA A 15 2.98 -4.30 -1.71
CA ALA A 15 3.04 -4.94 -0.40
C ALA A 15 4.36 -5.72 -0.27
N VAL A 16 5.16 -5.43 0.76
CA VAL A 16 6.49 -6.03 0.97
C VAL A 16 6.72 -6.38 2.43
N VAL A 17 7.57 -7.37 2.70
CA VAL A 17 7.96 -7.72 4.07
C VAL A 17 9.17 -6.87 4.48
N GLU A 18 9.00 -6.04 5.50
CA GLU A 18 10.07 -5.23 6.10
C GLU A 18 10.08 -5.46 7.61
N ASN A 19 11.24 -5.83 8.18
CA ASN A 19 11.41 -6.01 9.63
C ASN A 19 10.36 -6.92 10.32
N ARG A 20 9.91 -8.00 9.64
CA ARG A 20 8.87 -8.96 10.09
C ARG A 20 7.42 -8.43 10.08
N LYS A 21 7.19 -7.24 9.52
CA LYS A 21 5.86 -6.69 9.23
C LYS A 21 5.66 -6.65 7.72
N ILE A 22 4.40 -6.64 7.29
CA ILE A 22 4.01 -6.40 5.91
C ILE A 22 3.71 -4.91 5.78
N VAL A 23 4.46 -4.22 4.94
CA VAL A 23 4.28 -2.81 4.62
C VAL A 23 3.53 -2.71 3.30
N MET A 24 2.30 -2.21 3.35
CA MET A 24 1.47 -1.95 2.19
C MET A 24 1.48 -0.46 1.84
N ARG A 25 1.66 -0.13 0.56
CA ARG A 25 1.70 1.25 0.05
C ARG A 25 0.62 1.43 -1.01
N ILE A 26 -0.39 2.25 -0.73
CA ILE A 26 -1.51 2.52 -1.63
C ILE A 26 -1.39 3.95 -2.20
N PRO A 27 -1.47 4.15 -3.52
CA PRO A 27 -1.52 5.49 -4.12
C PRO A 27 -2.80 6.20 -3.70
N SER A 28 -2.72 7.48 -3.34
CA SER A 28 -3.88 8.30 -2.96
C SER A 28 -4.24 9.31 -4.04
N ASP A 29 -5.53 9.47 -4.30
CA ASP A 29 -6.06 10.44 -5.28
C ASP A 29 -5.74 11.89 -4.91
N GLY A 30 -5.52 12.18 -3.62
CA GLY A 30 -5.08 13.49 -3.12
C GLY A 30 -3.59 13.77 -3.29
N GLY A 31 -2.85 12.83 -3.89
CA GLY A 31 -1.39 12.83 -3.97
C GLY A 31 -0.74 12.18 -2.75
N GLY A 32 0.42 11.56 -2.98
CA GLY A 32 1.14 10.81 -1.94
C GLY A 32 0.73 9.34 -1.88
N ARG A 33 1.11 8.66 -0.80
CA ARG A 33 0.81 7.25 -0.57
C ARG A 33 0.34 7.03 0.85
N LEU A 34 -0.71 6.24 1.02
CA LEU A 34 -1.06 5.66 2.31
C LEU A 34 -0.12 4.50 2.57
N VAL A 35 0.53 4.49 3.73
CA VAL A 35 1.44 3.43 4.15
C VAL A 35 0.85 2.79 5.39
N VAL A 36 0.64 1.48 5.34
CA VAL A 36 0.06 0.69 6.42
C VAL A 36 1.02 -0.44 6.74
N GLU A 37 1.29 -0.64 8.03
CA GLU A 37 2.06 -1.79 8.53
C GLU A 37 1.11 -2.80 9.16
N LEU A 38 1.28 -4.07 8.79
CA LEU A 38 0.44 -5.18 9.23
C LEU A 38 1.32 -6.30 9.78
N SER A 39 0.83 -7.02 10.77
CA SER A 39 1.30 -8.38 11.06
C SER A 39 0.92 -9.35 9.94
N GLN A 40 1.48 -10.56 9.99
CA GLN A 40 1.11 -11.62 9.04
C GLN A 40 -0.36 -12.02 9.17
N GLU A 41 -0.90 -12.07 10.39
CA GLU A 41 -2.29 -12.43 10.66
C GLU A 41 -3.25 -11.37 10.10
N GLU A 42 -3.02 -10.09 10.42
CA GLU A 42 -3.84 -8.98 9.90
C GLU A 42 -3.81 -8.89 8.36
N ALA A 43 -2.65 -9.16 7.75
CA ALA A 43 -2.53 -9.16 6.29
C ALA A 43 -3.30 -10.33 5.65
N SER A 44 -3.28 -11.51 6.27
CA SER A 44 -4.03 -12.66 5.78
C SER A 44 -5.54 -12.44 5.88
N GLU A 45 -6.00 -11.87 7.00
CA GLU A 45 -7.41 -11.52 7.19
C GLU A 45 -7.87 -10.47 6.17
N LEU A 46 -7.09 -9.39 6.01
CA LEU A 46 -7.37 -8.35 5.01
C LEU A 46 -7.43 -8.93 3.58
N GLY A 47 -6.49 -9.81 3.22
CA GLY A 47 -6.49 -10.47 1.91
C GLY A 47 -7.77 -11.28 1.65
N GLY A 48 -8.24 -12.02 2.65
CA GLY A 48 -9.51 -12.76 2.56
C GLY A 48 -10.72 -11.85 2.37
N LEU A 49 -10.81 -10.78 3.17
CA LEU A 49 -11.90 -9.79 3.06
C LEU A 49 -11.91 -9.08 1.70
N LEU A 50 -10.73 -8.79 1.14
CA LEU A 50 -10.62 -8.16 -0.18
C LEU A 50 -11.03 -9.10 -1.32
N LEU A 51 -10.65 -10.38 -1.27
CA LEU A 51 -11.09 -11.38 -2.25
C LEU A 51 -12.60 -11.58 -2.19
N GLU A 52 -13.16 -11.74 -0.99
CA GLU A 52 -14.61 -11.84 -0.78
C GLU A 52 -15.35 -10.61 -1.35
N ALA A 53 -14.85 -9.40 -1.06
CA ALA A 53 -15.44 -8.17 -1.58
C ALA A 53 -15.29 -8.01 -3.10
N ALA A 54 -14.21 -8.53 -3.69
CA ALA A 54 -14.00 -8.55 -5.13
C ALA A 54 -14.85 -9.60 -5.85
N GLY A 55 -15.45 -10.54 -5.11
CA GLY A 55 -16.24 -11.65 -5.66
C GLY A 55 -15.39 -12.78 -6.25
N GLU A 56 -14.15 -12.94 -5.76
CA GLU A 56 -13.20 -14.00 -6.15
C GLU A 56 -13.21 -15.18 -5.17
#